data_AF-A0A8J3M1A9-F1
#
_entry.id   AF-A0A8J3M1A9-F1
#
_cell.length_a   1.000
_cell.length_b   1.000
_cell.length_c   1.000
_cell.angle_alpha   90.00
_cell.angle_beta   90.00
_cell.angle_gamma   90.00
#
_symmetry.space_group_name_H-M   'P 1'
#
loop_
_entity.id
_entity.type
_entity.pdbx_description
1 polymer ?
#
loop_
_entity_poly.entity_id
_entity_poly.type
_entity_poly.pdbx_seq_one_letter_code
_entity_poly.pdbx_strand_id
1 'polypeptide(L)'
;MSSMKARHYAPIAPLETEPFGSYTEPEQREEALRDALRGVELGTYDQRMIDWTVKRFDNSALRVLVSWLERTRKAGVVAALEADQARQANRGRFAR
;
A
#
# COMPACT_ATOMS: atom_id res chain seq x y z
N MET A 1 10.01 -19.10 7.45
CA MET A 1 10.13 -17.71 7.95
C MET A 1 8.86 -16.98 7.56
N SER A 2 8.24 -16.21 8.46
CA SER A 2 7.03 -15.43 8.13
C SER A 2 7.42 -14.24 7.27
N SER A 3 6.86 -14.13 6.07
CA SER A 3 7.05 -12.98 5.17
C SER A 3 6.52 -11.69 5.82
N MET A 4 7.30 -10.61 5.75
CA MET A 4 6.96 -9.30 6.29
C MET A 4 5.71 -8.72 5.59
N LYS A 5 4.77 -8.20 6.38
CA LYS A 5 3.55 -7.57 5.86
C LYS A 5 3.65 -6.06 5.92
N ALA A 6 3.11 -5.39 4.91
CA ALA A 6 3.12 -3.93 4.79
C ALA A 6 2.56 -3.25 6.06
N ARG A 7 1.44 -3.78 6.58
CA ARG A 7 0.78 -3.27 7.80
C ARG A 7 1.58 -3.47 9.10
N HIS A 8 2.52 -4.42 9.13
CA HIS A 8 3.42 -4.61 10.28
C HIS A 8 4.68 -3.74 10.15
N TYR A 9 5.04 -3.42 8.91
CA TYR A 9 6.18 -2.57 8.60
C TYR A 9 5.84 -1.08 8.75
N ALA A 10 4.66 -0.61 8.33
CA ALA A 10 4.30 0.80 8.39
C ALA A 10 2.89 1.05 8.97
N PRO A 11 2.66 2.18 9.67
CA PRO A 11 1.32 2.55 10.11
C PRO A 11 0.39 2.82 8.92
N ILE A 12 -0.85 2.34 9.00
CA ILE A 12 -1.88 2.53 7.96
C ILE A 12 -2.83 3.69 8.26
N ALA A 13 -2.37 4.65 9.06
CA ALA A 13 -3.08 5.87 9.45
C ALA A 13 -2.35 7.12 8.90
N PRO A 14 -2.97 8.31 8.91
CA PRO A 14 -2.26 9.56 8.70
C PRO A 14 -1.03 9.67 9.60
N LEU A 15 0.06 10.19 9.07
CA LEU A 15 1.34 10.32 9.75
C LEU A 15 1.59 11.80 10.03
N GLU A 16 1.54 12.19 11.30
CA GLU A 16 1.85 13.56 11.76
C GLU A 16 3.30 13.71 12.20
N THR A 17 3.98 12.59 12.42
CA THR A 17 5.37 12.52 12.86
C THR A 17 6.12 11.46 12.05
N GLU A 18 7.45 11.50 12.11
CA GLU A 18 8.30 10.48 11.51
C GLU A 18 7.93 9.08 12.03
N PRO A 19 7.67 8.10 11.14
CA PRO A 19 7.32 6.74 11.55
C PRO A 19 8.57 5.96 11.98
N PHE A 20 8.78 5.87 13.29
CA PHE A 20 9.82 5.02 13.88
C PHE A 20 9.39 3.56 13.95
N GLY A 21 10.37 2.66 13.93
CA GLY A 21 10.17 1.24 14.21
C GLY A 21 11.48 0.52 14.44
N SER A 22 11.39 -0.77 14.80
CA SER A 22 12.57 -1.61 14.96
C SER A 22 13.42 -1.62 13.69
N TYR A 23 14.72 -1.84 13.88
CA TYR A 23 15.61 -2.13 12.77
C TYR A 23 15.00 -3.27 11.93
N THR A 24 15.02 -3.08 10.61
CA THR A 24 14.40 -3.97 9.64
C THR A 24 15.44 -4.29 8.59
N GLU A 25 15.68 -5.57 8.33
CA GLU A 25 16.67 -5.99 7.34
C GLU A 25 16.23 -5.61 5.92
N PRO A 26 17.16 -5.40 4.97
CA PRO A 26 16.81 -5.07 3.59
C PRO A 26 15.80 -6.02 2.95
N GLU A 27 15.88 -7.32 3.22
CA GLU A 27 14.96 -8.33 2.69
C GLU A 27 13.54 -8.11 3.22
N GLN A 28 13.40 -7.79 4.51
CA GLN A 28 12.10 -7.51 5.13
C GLN A 28 11.50 -6.20 4.62
N ARG A 29 12.34 -5.21 4.29
CA ARG A 29 11.92 -3.96 3.65
C ARG A 29 11.39 -4.21 2.24
N GLU A 30 12.08 -5.05 1.47
CA GLU A 30 11.62 -5.47 0.14
C GLU A 30 10.30 -6.23 0.22
N GLU A 31 10.20 -7.22 1.12
CA GLU A 31 8.96 -7.97 1.36
C GLU A 31 7.78 -7.04 1.71
N ALA A 32 8.00 -6.05 2.59
CA ALA A 32 6.99 -5.07 2.95
C ALA A 32 6.54 -4.20 1.77
N LEU A 33 7.48 -3.70 0.95
CA LEU A 33 7.16 -2.90 -0.23
C LEU A 33 6.41 -3.73 -1.28
N ARG A 34 6.82 -4.98 -1.50
CA ARG A 34 6.12 -5.90 -2.41
C ARG A 34 4.71 -6.24 -1.93
N ASP A 35 4.54 -6.52 -0.65
CA ASP A 35 3.21 -6.73 -0.05
C ASP A 35 2.35 -5.46 -0.18
N ALA A 36 2.95 -4.27 -0.05
CA ALA A 36 2.29 -2.98 -0.27
C ALA A 36 1.95 -2.70 -1.73
N LEU A 37 2.58 -3.38 -2.69
CA LEU A 37 2.28 -3.34 -4.13
C LEU A 37 1.42 -4.53 -4.59
N ARG A 38 0.88 -5.35 -3.67
CA ARG A 38 0.02 -6.49 -4.04
C ARG A 38 -1.13 -6.05 -4.95
N GLY A 39 -1.33 -6.80 -6.03
CA GLY A 39 -2.34 -6.54 -7.06
C GLY A 39 -1.90 -5.57 -8.17
N VAL A 40 -0.72 -4.96 -8.05
CA VAL A 40 -0.11 -4.16 -9.14
C VAL A 40 0.61 -5.10 -10.10
N GLU A 41 0.39 -4.94 -11.40
CA GLU A 41 1.19 -5.59 -12.44
C GLU A 41 2.55 -4.89 -12.52
N LEU A 42 3.63 -5.64 -12.30
CA LEU A 42 4.99 -5.11 -12.25
C LEU A 42 5.79 -5.55 -13.47
N GLY A 43 6.27 -4.59 -14.24
CA GLY A 43 7.21 -4.82 -15.32
C GLY A 43 8.66 -4.98 -14.83
N THR A 44 9.55 -5.35 -15.74
CA THR A 44 10.98 -5.54 -15.44
C THR A 44 11.64 -4.30 -14.84
N TYR A 45 11.25 -3.10 -15.29
CA TYR A 45 11.81 -1.86 -14.74
C TYR A 45 11.30 -1.57 -13.34
N ASP A 46 10.03 -1.88 -13.04
CA ASP A 46 9.46 -1.71 -11.69
C ASP A 46 10.17 -2.61 -10.68
N GLN A 47 10.55 -3.83 -11.08
CA GLN A 47 11.37 -4.72 -10.25
C GLN A 47 12.72 -4.09 -9.89
N ARG A 48 13.37 -3.42 -10.84
CA ARG A 48 14.62 -2.68 -10.60
C ARG A 48 14.38 -1.47 -9.69
N MET A 49 13.24 -0.80 -9.86
CA MET A 49 12.87 0.33 -9.01
C MET A 49 12.54 -0.10 -7.58
N ILE A 50 11.95 -1.27 -7.36
CA ILE A 50 11.75 -1.83 -6.01
C ILE A 50 13.10 -2.04 -5.32
N ASP A 51 14.03 -2.74 -5.97
CA ASP A 51 15.38 -2.96 -5.45
C ASP A 51 16.12 -1.64 -5.16
N TRP A 52 16.08 -0.70 -6.11
CA TRP A 52 16.68 0.61 -5.95
C TRP A 52 16.06 1.39 -4.79
N THR A 53 14.74 1.37 -4.65
CA THR A 53 14.01 2.09 -3.59
C THR A 53 14.39 1.54 -2.22
N VAL A 54 14.41 0.22 -2.05
CA VAL A 54 14.81 -0.44 -0.79
C VAL A 54 16.25 -0.08 -0.39
N LYS A 55 17.15 0.05 -1.36
CA LYS A 55 18.56 0.39 -1.14
C LYS A 55 18.82 1.87 -0.87
N ARG A 56 17.99 2.76 -1.42
CA ARG A 56 18.25 4.21 -1.41
C ARG A 56 17.42 4.97 -0.39
N PHE A 57 16.25 4.47 -0.04
CA PHE A 57 15.42 5.13 0.97
C PHE A 57 15.92 4.75 2.36
N ASP A 58 15.96 5.74 3.25
CA ASP A 58 16.05 5.43 4.67
C ASP A 58 14.76 4.71 5.14
N ASN A 59 14.83 4.11 6.33
CA ASN A 59 13.74 3.27 6.83
C ASN A 59 12.46 4.09 7.05
N SER A 60 12.57 5.34 7.48
CA SER A 60 11.45 6.27 7.69
C SER A 60 10.74 6.59 6.37
N ALA A 61 11.49 6.98 5.34
CA ALA A 61 10.97 7.29 4.01
C ALA A 61 10.29 6.08 3.38
N LEU A 62 10.89 4.89 3.51
CA LEU A 62 10.29 3.66 3.02
C LEU A 62 8.99 3.31 3.78
N ARG A 63 8.94 3.52 5.10
CA ARG A 63 7.70 3.36 5.90
C ARG A 63 6.61 4.33 5.45
N VAL A 64 6.95 5.60 5.16
CA VAL A 64 6.00 6.57 4.62
C VAL A 64 5.45 6.10 3.27
N LEU A 65 6.33 5.66 2.36
CA LEU A 65 5.92 5.15 1.04
C LEU A 65 4.96 3.95 1.18
N VAL A 66 5.32 2.96 2.01
CA VAL A 66 4.47 1.79 2.27
C VAL A 66 3.13 2.20 2.90
N SER A 67 3.12 3.14 3.84
CA SER A 67 1.90 3.69 4.44
C SER A 67 0.98 4.31 3.38
N TRP A 68 1.53 5.10 2.47
CA TRP A 68 0.78 5.71 1.38
C TRP A 68 0.17 4.66 0.46
N LEU A 69 0.92 3.64 0.05
CA LEU A 69 0.40 2.57 -0.79
C LEU A 69 -0.78 1.84 -0.13
N GLU A 70 -0.68 1.50 1.16
CA GLU A 70 -1.78 0.88 1.90
C GLU A 70 -3.01 1.79 1.98
N ARG A 71 -2.81 3.08 2.27
CA ARG A 71 -3.92 4.04 2.40
C ARG A 71 -4.57 4.36 1.05
N THR A 72 -3.79 4.47 -0.02
CA THR A 72 -4.29 4.63 -1.39
C THR A 72 -5.13 3.43 -1.80
N ARG A 73 -4.69 2.20 -1.48
CA ARG A 73 -5.51 1.00 -1.71
C ARG A 73 -6.83 1.07 -0.95
N LYS A 74 -6.80 1.42 0.34
CA LYS A 74 -8.02 1.55 1.16
C LYS A 74 -8.97 2.59 0.55
N ALA A 75 -8.46 3.75 0.16
CA ALA A 75 -9.24 4.81 -0.49
C ALA A 75 -9.86 4.32 -1.82
N GLY A 76 -9.10 3.61 -2.64
CA GLY A 76 -9.59 3.02 -3.90
C GLY A 76 -10.72 2.01 -3.68
N VAL A 77 -10.62 1.14 -2.67
CA VAL A 77 -11.69 0.18 -2.32
C VAL A 77 -12.96 0.90 -1.89
N VAL A 78 -12.84 1.91 -1.02
CA VAL A 78 -13.99 2.70 -0.56
C VAL A 78 -14.69 3.38 -1.75
N ALA A 79 -13.92 4.07 -2.60
CA ALA A 79 -14.47 4.75 -3.78
C ALA A 79 -15.17 3.78 -4.75
N ALA A 80 -14.61 2.58 -4.95
CA ALA A 80 -15.22 1.56 -5.81
C ALA A 80 -16.55 1.04 -5.24
N LEU A 81 -16.63 0.82 -3.93
CA LEU A 81 -17.85 0.39 -3.24
C LEU A 81 -18.94 1.48 -3.30
N GLU A 82 -18.57 2.74 -3.07
CA GLU A 82 -19.49 3.89 -3.18
C GLU A 82 -20.05 4.02 -4.60
N ALA A 83 -19.19 3.87 -5.62
CA ALA A 83 -19.62 3.88 -7.01
C ALA A 83 -20.58 2.73 -7.34
N ASP A 84 -20.36 1.53 -6.80
CA ASP A 84 -21.27 0.39 -7.00
C ASP A 84 -22.63 0.61 -6.34
N GLN A 85 -22.65 1.09 -5.09
CA GLN A 85 -23.88 1.43 -4.37
C GLN A 85 -24.71 2.48 -5.12
N ALA A 86 -24.07 3.53 -5.63
CA ALA A 86 -24.74 4.56 -6.43
C ALA A 86 -25.37 3.97 -7.72
N ARG A 87 -24.68 3.04 -8.39
CA ARG A 87 -25.24 2.34 -9.58
C ARG A 87 -26.44 1.47 -9.21
N GLN A 88 -26.39 0.74 -8.09
CA GLN A 88 -27.50 -0.09 -7.62
C GLN A 88 -28.73 0.75 -7.26
N ALA A 89 -28.54 1.85 -6.53
CA ALA A 89 -29.60 2.79 -6.17
C ALA A 89 -30.31 3.36 -7.41
N ASN A 90 -29.54 3.74 -8.43
CA ASN A 90 -30.09 4.23 -9.70
C ASN A 90 -30.92 3.16 -10.42
N ARG A 91 -30.46 1.90 -10.48
CA ARG A 91 -31.22 0.80 -11.10
C ARG A 91 -32.55 0.55 -10.38
N GLY A 92 -32.56 0.58 -9.05
CA GLY A 92 -33.78 0.42 -8.26
C GLY A 92 -34.80 1.55 -8.44
N ARG A 93 -34.34 2.75 -8.84
CA ARG A 93 -35.18 3.91 -9.13
C ARG A 93 -35.90 3.84 -10.48
N PHE A 94 -35.31 3.18 -11.48
CA PHE A 94 -35.93 2.99 -12.80
C PHE A 94 -36.77 1.70 -12.91
N ALA A 95 -36.71 0.84 -11.90
CA ALA A 95 -37.50 -0.40 -11.81
C ALA A 95 -38.82 -0.23 -11.01
N ARG A 96 -39.14 0.99 -10.58
CA ARG A 96 -40.41 1.39 -9.94
C ARG A 96 -41.17 2.32 -10.85
#